data_AF-A0A1Z8R6I1-F1
#
_entry.id   AF-A0A1Z8R6I1-F1
#
_cell.length_a   1.000
_cell.length_b   1.000
_cell.length_c   1.000
_cell.angle_alpha   90.00
_cell.angle_beta   90.00
_cell.angle_gamma   90.00
#
_symmetry.space_group_name_H-M   'P 1'
#
loop_
_entity.id
_entity.type
_entity.pdbx_description
1 polymer ?
#
loop_
_entity_poly.entity_id
_entity_poly.type
_entity_poly.pdbx_seq_one_letter_code
_entity_poly.pdbx_strand_id
1 'polypeptide(L)'
;MQEFYTNLPPKDKDNLDKTIEKLTTTNYEDNFQFNAGEYDAAVAFFVKRGFERVAAESTAYVILSQAKIDSVSPQSILDQLTYANPAQLSELITIVLNANRYKSSRLGVRKTLTTKETVSRNILD
;
A
#
# COMPACT_ATOMS: atom_id res chain seq x y z
N MET A 1 18.62 -9.35 23.48
CA MET A 1 17.16 -9.52 23.66
C MET A 1 16.88 -11.00 23.70
N GLN A 2 16.23 -11.48 24.76
CA GLN A 2 15.89 -12.89 24.93
C GLN A 2 14.60 -13.16 24.14
N GLU A 3 14.65 -14.01 23.11
CA GLU A 3 13.50 -14.37 22.29
C GLU A 3 12.58 -15.33 23.08
N PHE A 4 11.43 -14.84 23.52
CA PHE A 4 10.42 -15.66 24.18
C PHE A 4 9.47 -16.26 23.15
N TYR A 5 9.56 -17.57 22.95
CA TYR A 5 8.60 -18.32 22.15
C TYR A 5 7.34 -18.57 22.99
N THR A 6 6.23 -17.93 22.63
CA THR A 6 4.94 -18.14 23.28
C THR A 6 3.95 -18.70 22.25
N ASN A 7 3.16 -19.70 22.66
CA ASN A 7 2.07 -20.27 21.86
C ASN A 7 0.76 -19.50 22.04
N LEU A 8 0.78 -18.35 22.70
CA LEU A 8 -0.41 -17.50 22.83
C LEU A 8 -0.56 -16.64 21.58
N PRO A 9 -1.80 -16.35 21.15
CA PRO A 9 -2.05 -15.38 20.08
C PRO A 9 -1.36 -14.06 20.43
N PRO A 10 -0.68 -13.42 19.46
CA PRO A 10 -0.11 -12.09 19.71
C PRO A 10 -1.25 -11.15 20.11
N LYS A 11 -1.05 -10.43 21.22
CA LYS A 11 -2.02 -9.44 21.70
C LYS A 11 -2.23 -8.39 20.60
N ASP A 12 -3.48 -8.10 20.28
CA ASP A 12 -3.81 -7.01 19.35
C ASP A 12 -3.28 -5.68 19.90
N LYS A 13 -2.57 -4.93 19.05
CA LYS A 13 -2.01 -3.62 19.41
C LYS A 13 -3.17 -2.66 19.70
N ASP A 14 -3.14 -2.02 20.86
CA ASP A 14 -4.13 -1.01 21.23
C ASP A 14 -3.93 0.27 20.40
N ASN A 15 -4.92 1.17 20.38
CA ASN A 15 -4.84 2.43 19.64
C ASN A 15 -3.68 3.32 20.11
N LEU A 16 -3.34 3.23 21.41
CA LEU A 16 -2.19 3.91 21.99
C LEU A 16 -0.87 3.34 21.43
N ASP A 17 -0.74 2.01 21.41
CA ASP A 17 0.46 1.33 20.91
C ASP A 17 0.71 1.65 19.42
N LYS A 18 -0.36 1.69 18.62
CA LYS A 18 -0.29 2.13 17.21
C LYS A 18 0.18 3.57 17.06
N THR A 19 -0.25 4.46 17.96
CA THR A 19 0.17 5.87 17.95
C THR A 19 1.64 6.00 18.33
N ILE A 20 2.07 5.30 19.39
CA ILE A 20 3.47 5.28 19.83
C ILE A 20 4.37 4.73 18.71
N GLU A 21 3.98 3.62 18.08
CA GLU A 21 4.71 3.04 16.96
C GLU A 21 4.80 4.03 15.78
N LYS A 22 3.69 4.69 15.41
CA LYS A 22 3.69 5.70 14.36
C LYS A 22 4.59 6.90 14.68
N LEU A 23 4.65 7.34 15.93
CA LEU A 23 5.49 8.48 16.31
C LEU A 23 6.97 8.12 16.46
N THR A 24 7.30 6.86 16.71
CA THR A 24 8.67 6.41 17.02
C THR A 24 9.37 5.69 15.86
N THR A 25 8.62 5.06 14.96
CA THR A 25 9.19 4.25 13.87
C THR A 25 9.06 4.90 12.50
N THR A 26 8.06 5.75 12.30
CA THR A 26 7.95 6.53 11.07
C THR A 26 8.86 7.75 11.22
N ASN A 27 9.85 7.88 10.33
CA ASN A 27 10.44 9.21 10.08
C ASN A 27 9.25 10.15 9.81
N TYR A 28 9.26 11.35 10.40
CA TYR A 28 8.25 12.37 10.11
C TYR A 28 8.34 12.71 8.61
N GLU A 29 7.64 11.94 7.78
CA GLU A 29 7.37 12.27 6.39
C GLU A 29 6.12 13.14 6.43
N ASP A 30 6.25 14.37 5.95
CA ASP A 30 5.13 15.27 5.81
C ASP A 30 4.09 14.60 4.91
N ASN A 31 2.91 14.33 5.47
CA ASN A 31 1.79 13.83 4.67
C ASN A 31 1.51 14.84 3.55
N PHE A 32 1.37 14.35 2.32
CA PHE A 32 1.05 15.25 1.22
C PHE A 32 -0.30 15.93 1.47
N GLN A 33 -0.27 17.26 1.49
CA GLN A 33 -1.45 18.09 1.59
C GLN A 33 -1.85 18.58 0.20
N PHE A 34 -3.09 18.27 -0.18
CA PHE A 34 -3.66 18.60 -1.47
C PHE A 34 -4.84 19.54 -1.33
N ASN A 35 -5.09 20.35 -2.35
CA ASN A 35 -6.36 21.05 -2.47
C ASN A 35 -7.47 20.03 -2.73
N ALA A 36 -8.53 20.08 -1.92
CA ALA A 36 -9.67 19.16 -2.05
C ALA A 36 -10.31 19.22 -3.45
N GLY A 37 -10.39 20.40 -4.07
CA GLY A 37 -10.95 20.56 -5.41
C GLY A 37 -10.09 19.94 -6.51
N GLU A 38 -8.76 19.99 -6.36
CA GLU A 38 -7.85 19.35 -7.31
C GLU A 38 -7.90 17.83 -7.20
N TYR A 39 -7.98 17.31 -5.96
CA TYR A 39 -8.13 15.89 -5.70
C TYR A 39 -9.44 15.36 -6.29
N ASP A 40 -10.57 16.02 -6.02
CA ASP A 40 -11.88 15.60 -6.53
C ASP A 40 -11.95 15.68 -8.08
N ALA A 41 -11.35 16.71 -8.68
CA ALA A 41 -11.24 16.80 -10.13
C ALA A 41 -10.44 15.64 -10.74
N ALA A 42 -9.33 15.24 -10.10
CA ALA A 42 -8.54 14.10 -10.54
C ALA A 42 -9.28 12.77 -10.38
N VAL A 43 -10.03 12.58 -9.29
CA VAL A 43 -10.89 11.39 -9.11
C VAL A 43 -11.98 11.35 -10.18
N ALA A 44 -12.68 12.46 -10.38
CA ALA A 44 -13.74 12.58 -11.38
C ALA A 44 -13.22 12.33 -12.81
N PHE A 45 -11.98 12.74 -13.12
CA PHE A 45 -11.34 12.48 -14.41
C PHE A 45 -11.30 10.98 -14.76
N PHE A 46 -10.92 10.14 -13.80
CA PHE A 46 -10.84 8.68 -14.00
C PHE A 46 -12.20 8.00 -13.89
N VAL A 47 -13.04 8.40 -12.94
CA VAL A 47 -14.41 7.84 -12.80
C VAL A 47 -15.23 8.08 -14.06
N LYS A 48 -15.16 9.27 -14.67
CA LYS A 48 -15.84 9.59 -15.94
C LYS A 48 -15.40 8.68 -17.10
N ARG A 49 -14.21 8.08 -17.01
CA ARG A 49 -13.63 7.18 -18.02
C ARG A 49 -13.88 5.70 -17.72
N GLY A 50 -14.69 5.39 -16.70
CA GLY A 50 -15.15 4.04 -16.39
C GLY A 50 -14.28 3.28 -15.38
N PHE A 51 -13.30 3.94 -14.75
CA PHE A 51 -12.51 3.31 -13.70
C PHE A 51 -13.29 3.25 -12.38
N GLU A 52 -13.11 2.17 -11.62
CA GLU A 52 -13.69 2.05 -10.29
C GLU A 52 -13.19 3.16 -9.37
N ARG A 53 -14.07 3.62 -8.47
CA ARG A 53 -13.79 4.75 -7.56
C ARG A 53 -12.51 4.52 -6.74
N VAL A 54 -12.30 3.33 -6.20
CA VAL A 54 -11.11 3.01 -5.39
C VAL A 54 -9.82 3.11 -6.22
N ALA A 55 -9.84 2.60 -7.45
CA ALA A 55 -8.70 2.69 -8.36
C ALA A 55 -8.43 4.14 -8.78
N ALA A 56 -9.49 4.92 -9.04
CA ALA A 56 -9.42 6.34 -9.37
C ALA A 56 -8.83 7.16 -8.20
N GLU A 57 -9.30 6.94 -6.97
CA GLU A 57 -8.82 7.61 -5.75
C GLU A 57 -7.35 7.33 -5.48
N SER A 58 -6.93 6.06 -5.61
CA SER A 58 -5.53 5.67 -5.44
C SER A 58 -4.64 6.29 -6.53
N THR A 59 -5.08 6.26 -7.79
CA THR A 59 -4.29 6.80 -8.90
C THR A 59 -4.22 8.33 -8.84
N ALA A 60 -5.32 9.00 -8.50
CA ALA A 60 -5.36 10.44 -8.27
C ALA A 60 -4.40 10.86 -7.16
N TYR A 61 -4.41 10.15 -6.02
CA TYR A 61 -3.49 10.42 -4.92
C TYR A 61 -2.02 10.34 -5.37
N VAL A 62 -1.66 9.28 -6.10
CA VAL A 62 -0.28 9.10 -6.60
C VAL A 62 0.10 10.22 -7.56
N ILE A 63 -0.75 10.55 -8.52
CA ILE A 63 -0.48 11.63 -9.49
C ILE A 63 -0.29 12.96 -8.77
N LEU A 64 -1.15 13.30 -7.81
CA LEU A 64 -1.03 14.55 -7.06
C LEU A 64 0.21 14.58 -6.18
N SER A 65 0.58 13.45 -5.55
CA SER A 65 1.84 13.36 -4.79
C SER A 65 3.06 13.59 -5.67
N GLN A 66 3.10 12.95 -6.85
CA GLN A 66 4.21 13.10 -7.79
C GLN A 66 4.27 14.51 -8.38
N ALA A 67 3.11 15.10 -8.70
CA ALA A 67 3.03 16.48 -9.15
C ALA A 67 3.60 17.46 -8.11
N LYS A 68 3.35 17.21 -6.83
CA LYS A 68 3.91 18.00 -5.72
C LYS A 68 5.43 17.86 -5.63
N ILE A 69 5.95 16.64 -5.76
CA ILE A 69 7.40 16.36 -5.75
C ILE A 69 8.08 17.08 -6.92
N ASP A 70 7.50 16.98 -8.11
CA ASP A 70 8.06 17.55 -9.34
C ASP A 70 7.75 19.04 -9.51
N SER A 71 7.02 19.66 -8.57
CA SER A 71 6.57 21.06 -8.61
C SER A 71 5.80 21.41 -9.90
N VAL A 72 4.98 20.48 -10.39
CA VAL A 72 4.13 20.66 -11.58
C VAL A 72 2.65 20.73 -11.18
N SER A 73 1.84 21.36 -12.02
CA SER A 73 0.39 21.45 -11.80
C SER A 73 -0.28 20.10 -12.07
N PRO A 74 -1.09 19.55 -11.13
CA PRO A 74 -1.85 18.32 -11.37
C PRO A 74 -2.77 18.43 -12.59
N GLN A 75 -3.36 19.61 -12.84
CA GLN A 75 -4.24 19.84 -14.00
C GLN A 75 -3.50 19.69 -15.31
N SER A 76 -2.23 20.11 -15.38
CA SER A 76 -1.42 19.95 -16.59
C SER A 76 -1.19 18.48 -16.94
N ILE A 77 -1.08 17.60 -15.93
CA ILE A 77 -0.98 16.16 -16.11
C ILE A 77 -2.31 15.60 -16.62
N LEU A 78 -3.44 16.01 -16.02
CA LEU A 78 -4.77 15.57 -16.45
C LEU A 78 -5.09 16.01 -17.89
N ASP A 79 -4.67 17.20 -18.29
CA ASP A 79 -4.82 17.71 -19.65
C ASP A 79 -4.04 16.86 -20.66
N GLN A 80 -2.80 16.46 -20.32
CA GLN A 80 -2.02 15.53 -21.16
C GLN A 80 -2.69 14.16 -21.27
N LEU A 81 -3.23 13.65 -20.16
CA LEU A 81 -3.97 12.38 -20.13
C LEU A 81 -5.32 12.45 -20.85
N THR A 82 -5.86 13.64 -21.13
CA THR A 82 -7.14 13.78 -21.82
C THR A 82 -7.13 13.21 -23.23
N TYR A 83 -5.98 13.30 -23.91
CA TYR A 83 -5.80 12.81 -25.28
C TYR A 83 -5.34 11.34 -25.34
N ALA A 84 -5.08 10.70 -24.19
CA ALA A 84 -4.71 9.30 -24.14
C ALA A 84 -5.90 8.41 -24.51
N ASN A 85 -5.65 7.36 -25.29
CA ASN A 85 -6.68 6.40 -25.61
C ASN A 85 -7.01 5.52 -24.39
N PRO A 86 -8.17 4.83 -24.37
CA PRO A 86 -8.58 4.03 -23.21
C PRO A 86 -7.60 2.92 -22.81
N ALA A 87 -6.87 2.34 -23.78
CA ALA A 87 -5.89 1.30 -23.52
C ALA A 87 -4.67 1.86 -22.77
N GLN A 88 -4.17 3.02 -23.20
CA GLN A 88 -3.06 3.73 -22.54
C GLN A 88 -3.40 4.13 -21.10
N LEU A 89 -4.63 4.61 -20.87
CA LEU A 89 -5.08 4.96 -19.51
C LEU A 89 -5.20 3.72 -18.61
N SER A 90 -5.68 2.61 -19.16
CA SER A 90 -5.77 1.35 -18.41
C SER A 90 -4.39 0.80 -18.06
N GLU A 91 -3.44 0.88 -18.99
CA GLU A 91 -2.04 0.53 -18.77
C GLU A 91 -1.42 1.40 -17.67
N LEU A 92 -1.58 2.72 -17.75
CA LEU A 92 -1.07 3.66 -16.76
C LEU A 92 -1.59 3.35 -15.36
N ILE A 93 -2.90 3.21 -15.20
CA ILE A 93 -3.51 2.92 -13.90
C ILE A 93 -3.01 1.58 -13.36
N THR A 94 -2.89 0.57 -14.24
CA THR A 94 -2.35 -0.73 -13.84
C THR A 94 -0.92 -0.61 -13.34
N ILE A 95 -0.06 0.15 -14.02
CA ILE A 95 1.32 0.41 -13.60
C ILE A 95 1.32 1.13 -12.24
N VAL A 96 0.52 2.19 -12.09
CA VAL A 96 0.43 2.98 -10.85
C VAL A 96 -0.02 2.10 -9.68
N LEU A 97 -1.09 1.32 -9.84
CA LEU A 97 -1.60 0.44 -8.79
C LEU A 97 -0.59 -0.64 -8.41
N ASN A 98 0.12 -1.22 -9.37
CA ASN A 98 1.14 -2.23 -9.09
C ASN A 98 2.39 -1.62 -8.42
N ALA A 99 2.82 -0.43 -8.85
CA ALA A 99 3.96 0.26 -8.26
C ALA A 99 3.70 0.69 -6.80
N ASN A 100 2.47 1.09 -6.48
CA ASN A 100 2.06 1.55 -5.16
C ASN A 100 1.48 0.44 -4.27
N ARG A 101 1.37 -0.78 -4.78
CA ARG A 101 0.97 -1.94 -3.98
C ARG A 101 2.01 -2.20 -2.90
N TYR A 102 1.55 -2.41 -1.67
CA TYR A 102 2.42 -2.81 -0.56
C TYR A 102 3.26 -4.04 -0.98
N LYS A 103 4.59 -3.89 -0.90
CA LYS A 103 5.53 -4.97 -1.19
C LYS A 103 5.39 -6.04 -0.11
N SER A 104 4.47 -6.96 -0.31
CA SER A 104 4.31 -8.15 0.51
C SER A 104 5.52 -9.07 0.29
N SER A 105 6.62 -8.80 1.00
CA SER A 105 7.71 -9.75 1.18
C SER A 105 7.26 -10.85 2.13
N ARG A 106 6.50 -11.80 1.58
CA ARG A 106 6.21 -13.12 2.15
C ARG A 106 5.51 -13.98 1.10
N LEU A 107 6.08 -14.02 -0.10
CA LEU A 107 5.82 -15.12 -1.03
C LEU A 107 6.43 -16.37 -0.39
N GLY A 108 5.59 -17.19 0.23
CA GLY A 108 5.90 -18.53 0.72
C GLY A 108 7.30 -18.67 1.33
N VAL A 109 7.46 -18.36 2.63
CA VAL A 109 8.56 -18.99 3.37
C VAL A 109 8.30 -20.49 3.28
N ARG A 110 9.06 -21.19 2.43
CA ARG A 110 9.15 -22.64 2.48
C ARG A 110 9.70 -22.92 3.87
N LYS A 111 8.81 -23.28 4.80
CA LYS A 111 9.20 -23.85 6.08
C LYS A 111 9.99 -25.09 5.68
N THR A 112 11.32 -25.03 5.72
CA THR A 112 12.15 -26.22 5.64
C THR A 112 11.69 -27.05 6.83
N LEU A 113 10.82 -28.02 6.55
CA LEU A 113 10.41 -29.01 7.51
C LEU A 113 11.70 -29.73 7.87
N THR A 114 12.28 -29.39 9.01
CA THR A 114 13.34 -30.18 9.60
C THR A 114 12.68 -31.53 9.90
N THR A 115 13.03 -32.54 9.11
CA THR A 115 12.54 -33.90 9.33
C THR A 115 13.02 -34.32 10.71
N LYS A 116 12.08 -34.46 11.64
CA LYS A 116 12.38 -34.94 12.98
C LYS A 116 12.70 -36.43 12.83
N GLU A 117 13.99 -36.78 12.85
CA GLU A 117 14.48 -38.17 12.81
C GLU A 117 14.01 -39.01 14.02
N THR A 118 13.43 -38.36 15.03
CA THR A 118 12.94 -39.02 16.25
C THR A 118 11.42 -38.99 16.32
N VAL A 119 10.82 -40.18 16.27
CA VAL A 119 9.40 -40.41 16.54
C VAL A 119 9.22 -40.46 18.06
N SER A 120 8.56 -39.47 18.64
CA SER A 120 8.13 -39.51 20.04
C SER A 120 6.94 -40.47 20.16
N ARG A 121 7.17 -41.64 20.77
CA ARG A 121 6.11 -42.56 21.20
C ARG A 121 5.59 -42.10 22.56
N ASN A 122 4.27 -42.09 22.73
CA ASN A 122 3.64 -41.86 24.02
C ASN A 122 3.66 -43.18 24.78
N ILE A 123 4.76 -43.45 25.49
CA ILE A 123 4.87 -44.63 26.35
C ILE A 123 4.55 -44.14 27.75
N LEU A 124 3.42 -44.61 28.28
CA LEU A 124 3.06 -44.46 29.69
C LEU A 124 3.90 -45.49 30.45
N ASP A 125 4.66 -45.03 31.44
CA ASP A 125 5.18 -45.89 32.52
C ASP A 125 4.09 -46.06 33.58
#